data_AF-W5NLW5-F1
#
_entry.id   AF-W5NLW5-F1
#
_cell.length_a   1.000
_cell.length_b   1.000
_cell.length_c   1.000
_cell.angle_alpha   90.00
_cell.angle_beta   90.00
_cell.angle_gamma   90.00
#
_symmetry.space_group_name_H-M   'P 1'
#
loop_
_entity.id
_entity.type
_entity.pdbx_description
1 polymer ?
#
loop_
_entity_poly.entity_id
_entity_poly.type
_entity_poly.pdbx_seq_one_letter_code
_entity_poly.pdbx_strand_id
1 'polypeptide(L)'
;MPLLVDWLLRYSVVMCLLLHSLVLLTFCFHHAATSCARGCYCSERPGGAKTVRCSSLGLTEIPRDIPNDTQQLYLDYNHITTVPAHAFRELPLLGELDLSHNELAKLEPGAFRGLAGSLEFLDLSSNKLMTLSSEAFESLRARTNFSNNRWHCDCTLWTQLHKLKLQPLSLAGIICQTALPEEYKGSPFLLVKDKDFCIALKKTTDVAMLVTMFAWFTMVISYLVYYVRQNQEDARRHLEYLKSLPSKQRKSEESSTISTVV
;
A
#
# COMPACT_ATOMS: atom_id res chain seq x y z
N MET A 1 -18.01 87.63 -14.27
CA MET A 1 -18.14 86.44 -15.14
C MET A 1 -16.98 85.42 -15.03
N PRO A 2 -15.69 85.76 -14.77
CA PRO A 2 -14.62 84.73 -14.75
C PRO A 2 -14.56 83.91 -13.44
N LEU A 3 -14.91 84.50 -12.30
CA LEU A 3 -14.81 83.84 -10.98
C LEU A 3 -15.79 82.67 -10.77
N LEU A 4 -16.96 82.69 -11.44
CA LEU A 4 -17.97 81.62 -11.32
C LEU A 4 -17.56 80.38 -12.13
N VAL A 5 -16.91 80.60 -13.28
CA VAL A 5 -16.45 79.53 -14.18
C VAL A 5 -15.28 78.78 -13.55
N ASP A 6 -14.31 79.49 -12.98
CA ASP A 6 -13.18 78.87 -12.25
C ASP A 6 -13.64 78.10 -11.01
N TRP A 7 -14.67 78.58 -10.32
CA TRP A 7 -15.24 77.90 -9.16
C TRP A 7 -15.95 76.61 -9.57
N LEU A 8 -16.78 76.64 -10.63
CA LEU A 8 -17.46 75.45 -11.16
C LEU A 8 -16.48 74.42 -11.74
N LEU A 9 -15.43 74.85 -12.43
CA LEU A 9 -14.37 73.97 -12.94
C LEU A 9 -13.59 73.32 -11.79
N ARG A 10 -13.22 74.07 -10.74
CA ARG A 10 -12.54 73.50 -9.57
C ARG A 10 -13.39 72.47 -8.84
N TYR A 11 -14.68 72.72 -8.63
CA TYR A 11 -15.59 71.74 -8.01
C TYR A 11 -15.76 70.49 -8.88
N SER A 12 -15.88 70.65 -10.20
CA SER A 12 -15.98 69.53 -11.14
C SER A 12 -14.72 68.66 -11.15
N VAL A 13 -13.53 69.27 -11.07
CA VAL A 13 -12.25 68.55 -11.04
C VAL A 13 -12.08 67.80 -9.72
N VAL A 14 -12.42 68.43 -8.58
CA VAL A 14 -12.35 67.78 -7.26
C VAL A 14 -13.31 66.59 -7.15
N MET A 15 -14.54 66.73 -7.65
CA MET A 15 -15.50 65.62 -7.71
C MET A 15 -15.02 64.48 -8.62
N CYS A 16 -14.43 64.80 -9.77
CA CYS A 16 -13.88 63.80 -10.69
C CYS A 16 -12.69 63.04 -10.07
N LEU A 17 -11.79 63.74 -9.39
CA LEU A 17 -10.66 63.13 -8.68
C LEU A 17 -11.12 62.24 -7.51
N LEU A 18 -12.14 62.67 -6.76
CA LEU A 18 -12.73 61.86 -5.70
C LEU A 18 -13.39 60.59 -6.26
N LEU A 19 -14.16 60.70 -7.34
CA LEU A 19 -14.74 59.54 -8.05
C LEU A 19 -13.66 58.59 -8.57
N HIS A 20 -12.59 59.11 -9.20
CA HIS A 20 -11.47 58.29 -9.64
C HIS A 20 -10.77 57.59 -8.46
N SER A 21 -10.55 58.29 -7.35
CA SER A 21 -9.97 57.71 -6.14
C SER A 21 -10.86 56.62 -5.52
N LEU A 22 -12.18 56.82 -5.54
CA LEU A 22 -13.17 55.85 -5.06
C LEU A 22 -13.21 54.61 -5.97
N VAL A 23 -13.16 54.81 -7.31
CA VAL A 23 -13.09 53.73 -8.29
C VAL A 23 -11.79 52.95 -8.13
N LEU A 24 -10.64 53.62 -8.00
CA LEU A 24 -9.35 52.98 -7.74
C LEU A 24 -9.37 52.19 -6.41
N LEU A 25 -9.97 52.73 -5.36
CA LEU A 25 -10.19 52.01 -4.10
C LEU A 25 -11.07 50.77 -4.31
N THR A 26 -12.19 50.88 -5.04
CA THR A 26 -13.06 49.71 -5.32
C THR A 26 -12.39 48.63 -6.18
N PHE A 27 -11.49 49.01 -7.10
CA PHE A 27 -10.65 48.08 -7.86
C PHE A 27 -9.58 47.42 -6.98
N CYS A 28 -8.96 48.17 -6.06
CA CYS A 28 -8.05 47.61 -5.05
C CYS A 28 -8.76 46.60 -4.12
N PHE A 29 -10.01 46.87 -3.74
CA PHE A 29 -10.80 45.94 -2.91
C PHE A 29 -11.34 44.74 -3.71
N HIS A 30 -11.64 44.88 -5.00
CA HIS A 30 -12.08 43.76 -5.85
C HIS A 30 -10.96 42.76 -6.21
N HIS A 31 -9.70 43.18 -6.20
CA HIS A 31 -8.57 42.24 -6.39
C HIS A 31 -8.26 41.39 -5.16
N ALA A 32 -8.92 41.62 -4.02
CA ALA A 32 -8.65 40.92 -2.76
C ALA A 32 -9.64 39.77 -2.45
N ALA A 33 -10.56 39.43 -3.37
CA ALA A 33 -11.55 38.37 -3.17
C ALA A 33 -11.28 37.16 -4.06
N THR A 34 -10.09 36.56 -3.97
CA THR A 34 -9.82 35.22 -4.48
C THR A 34 -10.52 34.21 -3.55
N SER A 35 -11.61 33.61 -4.05
CA SER A 35 -12.36 32.54 -3.37
C SER A 35 -11.41 31.44 -2.89
N CYS A 36 -11.20 31.35 -1.58
CA CYS A 36 -10.33 30.39 -0.90
C CYS A 36 -11.15 29.67 0.17
N ALA A 37 -10.80 28.42 0.50
CA ALA A 37 -11.41 27.70 1.62
C ALA A 37 -11.29 28.50 2.92
N ARG A 38 -12.34 28.49 3.76
CA ARG A 38 -12.35 29.25 5.03
C ARG A 38 -11.16 28.88 5.91
N GLY A 39 -10.37 29.88 6.30
CA GLY A 39 -9.21 29.71 7.17
C GLY A 39 -7.89 29.39 6.45
N CYS A 40 -7.93 29.05 5.16
CA CYS A 40 -6.72 28.83 4.38
C CYS A 40 -6.18 30.13 3.77
N TYR A 41 -4.86 30.19 3.60
CA TYR A 41 -4.17 31.27 2.91
C TYR A 41 -3.92 30.89 1.45
N CYS A 42 -4.46 31.68 0.53
CA CYS A 42 -4.26 31.50 -0.91
C CYS A 42 -3.33 32.59 -1.45
N SER A 43 -2.30 32.22 -2.21
CA SER A 43 -1.44 33.14 -2.93
C SER A 43 -1.29 32.73 -4.39
N GLU A 44 -1.09 33.72 -5.25
CA GLU A 44 -0.88 33.52 -6.69
C GLU A 44 0.54 33.98 -7.05
N ARG A 45 1.31 33.13 -7.73
CA ARG A 45 2.65 33.48 -8.20
C ARG A 45 2.60 34.21 -9.54
N PRO A 46 3.60 35.06 -9.87
CA PRO A 46 3.78 35.60 -11.22
C PRO A 46 3.98 34.44 -12.20
N GLY A 47 2.95 34.12 -12.98
CA GLY A 47 2.86 32.89 -13.79
C GLY A 47 1.55 32.12 -13.64
N GLY A 48 0.62 32.57 -12.80
CA GLY A 48 -0.72 31.99 -12.65
C GLY A 48 -0.77 30.72 -11.81
N ALA A 49 0.33 30.38 -11.12
CA ALA A 49 0.36 29.26 -10.19
C ALA A 49 -0.28 29.64 -8.86
N LYS A 50 -1.42 29.03 -8.53
CA LYS A 50 -2.10 29.21 -7.25
C LYS A 50 -1.57 28.23 -6.20
N THR A 51 -1.16 28.77 -5.07
CA THR A 51 -0.74 28.04 -3.87
C THR A 51 -1.81 28.20 -2.81
N VAL A 52 -2.28 27.08 -2.25
CA VAL A 52 -3.25 27.04 -1.15
C VAL A 52 -2.55 26.45 0.07
N ARG A 53 -2.48 27.23 1.16
CA ARG A 53 -1.84 26.84 2.41
C ARG A 53 -2.85 26.81 3.54
N CYS A 54 -3.10 25.60 4.05
CA CYS A 54 -4.02 25.27 5.12
C CYS A 54 -3.28 24.63 6.32
N SER A 55 -2.02 25.01 6.54
CA SER A 55 -1.16 24.41 7.56
C SER A 55 -1.56 24.83 8.98
N SER A 56 -1.44 23.93 9.96
CA SER A 56 -1.64 24.23 11.39
C SER A 56 -3.03 24.80 11.75
N LEU A 57 -4.07 24.38 11.03
CA LEU A 57 -5.45 24.83 11.24
C LEU A 57 -6.27 23.85 12.11
N GLY A 58 -5.66 22.76 12.56
CA GLY A 58 -6.34 21.72 13.34
C GLY A 58 -7.38 20.93 12.53
N LEU A 59 -7.19 20.83 11.21
CA LEU A 59 -8.11 20.15 10.31
C LEU A 59 -8.13 18.65 10.59
N THR A 60 -9.32 18.06 10.71
CA THR A 60 -9.52 16.61 10.84
C THR A 60 -9.82 15.94 9.51
N GLU A 61 -10.23 16.72 8.51
CA GLU A 61 -10.59 16.28 7.17
C GLU A 61 -10.05 17.24 6.10
N ILE A 62 -9.97 16.75 4.87
CA ILE A 62 -9.53 17.55 3.72
C ILE A 62 -10.66 18.51 3.32
N PRO A 63 -10.41 19.84 3.25
CA PRO A 63 -11.42 20.81 2.82
C PRO A 63 -11.90 20.52 1.40
N ARG A 64 -13.22 20.64 1.16
CA ARG A 64 -13.81 20.46 -0.18
C ARG A 64 -13.76 21.73 -1.02
N ASP A 65 -13.62 22.88 -0.40
CA ASP A 65 -13.68 24.20 -1.05
C ASP A 65 -12.31 24.64 -1.59
N ILE A 66 -11.52 23.72 -2.14
CA ILE A 66 -10.19 24.01 -2.70
C ILE A 66 -10.36 24.41 -4.17
N PRO A 67 -9.83 25.57 -4.61
CA PRO A 67 -9.93 26.00 -6.00
C PRO A 67 -9.29 24.99 -6.97
N ASN A 68 -9.96 24.73 -8.10
CA ASN A 68 -9.51 23.75 -9.11
C ASN A 68 -8.24 24.15 -9.88
N ASP A 69 -7.86 25.42 -9.81
CA ASP A 69 -6.62 25.99 -10.38
C ASP A 69 -5.41 25.89 -9.44
N THR A 70 -5.57 25.22 -8.30
CA THR A 70 -4.50 24.99 -7.32
C THR A 70 -3.40 24.10 -7.88
N GLN A 71 -2.15 24.59 -7.83
CA GLN A 71 -0.96 23.83 -8.22
C GLN A 71 -0.18 23.30 -7.01
N GLN A 72 -0.25 23.99 -5.88
CA GLN A 72 0.42 23.59 -4.65
C GLN A 72 -0.57 23.63 -3.49
N LEU A 73 -0.72 22.51 -2.80
CA LEU A 73 -1.63 22.36 -1.66
C LEU A 73 -0.84 21.91 -0.43
N TYR A 74 -0.84 22.75 0.61
CA TYR A 74 -0.20 22.49 1.88
C TYR A 74 -1.27 22.25 2.95
N LEU A 75 -1.34 21.01 3.46
CA LEU A 75 -2.24 20.55 4.52
C LEU A 75 -1.43 20.01 5.72
N ASP A 76 -0.18 20.42 5.84
CA ASP A 76 0.77 20.00 6.87
C ASP A 76 0.39 20.46 8.29
N TYR A 77 0.86 19.74 9.30
CA TYR A 77 0.61 20.05 10.72
C TYR A 77 -0.88 20.13 11.10
N ASN A 78 -1.68 19.19 10.59
CA ASN A 78 -3.10 19.05 10.93
C ASN A 78 -3.36 17.71 11.64
N HIS A 79 -4.63 17.39 11.88
CA HIS A 79 -5.07 16.16 12.55
C HIS A 79 -5.82 15.23 11.59
N ILE A 80 -5.47 15.25 10.29
CA ILE A 80 -6.16 14.44 9.28
C ILE A 80 -5.80 12.96 9.50
N THR A 81 -6.81 12.11 9.62
CA THR A 81 -6.63 10.68 9.94
C THR A 81 -6.72 9.75 8.73
N THR A 82 -7.43 10.18 7.69
CA THR A 82 -7.70 9.38 6.48
C THR A 82 -7.81 10.27 5.25
N VAL A 83 -7.33 9.78 4.11
CA VAL A 83 -7.60 10.40 2.80
C VAL A 83 -8.70 9.59 2.10
N PRO A 84 -9.89 10.16 1.87
CA PRO A 84 -10.98 9.45 1.20
C PRO A 84 -10.70 9.25 -0.29
N ALA A 85 -11.38 8.27 -0.90
CA ALA A 85 -11.32 8.06 -2.34
C ALA A 85 -11.70 9.34 -3.09
N HIS A 86 -10.97 9.65 -4.17
CA HIS A 86 -11.24 10.82 -5.01
C HIS A 86 -11.12 12.19 -4.31
N ALA A 87 -10.47 12.28 -3.14
CA ALA A 87 -10.34 13.53 -2.37
C ALA A 87 -9.82 14.71 -3.21
N PHE A 88 -8.95 14.44 -4.18
CA PHE A 88 -8.28 15.45 -5.02
C PHE A 88 -8.71 15.41 -6.48
N ARG A 89 -9.83 14.75 -6.80
CA ARG A 89 -10.28 14.56 -8.20
C ARG A 89 -10.56 15.88 -8.91
N GLU A 90 -10.98 16.90 -8.18
CA GLU A 90 -11.32 18.23 -8.72
C GLU A 90 -10.10 19.16 -8.84
N LEU A 91 -8.89 18.67 -8.55
CA LEU A 91 -7.64 19.43 -8.60
C LEU A 91 -6.70 18.91 -9.70
N PRO A 92 -7.07 19.00 -10.99
CA PRO A 92 -6.32 18.40 -12.09
C PRO A 92 -4.96 19.06 -12.38
N LEU A 93 -4.71 20.24 -11.81
CA LEU A 93 -3.45 20.99 -11.98
C LEU A 93 -2.50 20.83 -10.78
N LEU A 94 -2.88 20.03 -9.77
CA LEU A 94 -2.10 19.90 -8.57
C LEU A 94 -0.78 19.19 -8.86
N GLY A 95 0.33 19.91 -8.65
CA GLY A 95 1.70 19.44 -8.83
C GLY A 95 2.38 19.07 -7.51
N GLU A 96 2.02 19.74 -6.41
CA GLU A 96 2.63 19.53 -5.09
C GLU A 96 1.54 19.36 -4.03
N LEU A 97 1.60 18.25 -3.29
CA LEU A 97 0.70 17.96 -2.19
C LEU A 97 1.51 17.62 -0.94
N ASP A 98 1.36 18.44 0.10
CA ASP A 98 1.96 18.21 1.41
C ASP A 98 0.89 17.83 2.42
N LEU A 99 0.94 16.59 2.89
CA LEU A 99 0.12 16.02 3.96
C LEU A 99 1.01 15.59 5.15
N SER A 100 2.22 16.13 5.25
CA SER A 100 3.16 15.78 6.30
C SER A 100 2.65 16.22 7.68
N HIS A 101 3.19 15.61 8.75
CA HIS A 101 2.83 15.98 10.13
C HIS A 101 1.32 15.92 10.40
N ASN A 102 0.66 14.89 9.90
CA ASN A 102 -0.74 14.57 10.17
C ASN A 102 -0.86 13.27 10.96
N GLU A 103 -2.08 12.74 11.10
CA GLU A 103 -2.37 11.51 11.82
C GLU A 103 -2.84 10.39 10.88
N LEU A 104 -2.43 10.43 9.62
CA LEU A 104 -2.90 9.50 8.60
C LEU A 104 -2.53 8.07 8.96
N ALA A 105 -3.54 7.24 9.22
CA ALA A 105 -3.39 5.82 9.51
C ALA A 105 -3.76 4.93 8.33
N LYS A 106 -4.64 5.41 7.44
CA LYS A 106 -5.14 4.69 6.26
C LYS A 106 -5.35 5.62 5.07
N LEU A 107 -5.18 5.07 3.88
CA LEU A 107 -5.47 5.71 2.60
C LEU A 107 -6.50 4.85 1.88
N GLU A 108 -7.65 5.43 1.55
CA GLU A 108 -8.70 4.73 0.84
C GLU A 108 -8.27 4.37 -0.60
N PRO A 109 -8.82 3.31 -1.19
CA PRO A 109 -8.60 2.98 -2.60
C PRO A 109 -8.89 4.19 -3.51
N GLY A 110 -7.97 4.53 -4.41
CA GLY A 110 -8.11 5.69 -5.28
C GLY A 110 -8.07 7.05 -4.57
N ALA A 111 -7.47 7.16 -3.37
CA ALA A 111 -7.27 8.42 -2.65
C ALA A 111 -6.65 9.52 -3.53
N PHE A 112 -5.65 9.17 -4.36
CA PHE A 112 -4.95 10.10 -5.26
C PHE A 112 -5.43 10.01 -6.71
N ARG A 113 -6.60 9.42 -6.95
CA ARG A 113 -7.14 9.28 -8.31
C ARG A 113 -7.52 10.66 -8.87
N GLY A 114 -7.04 10.94 -10.08
CA GLY A 114 -7.16 12.26 -10.72
C GLY A 114 -5.84 13.05 -10.75
N LEU A 115 -4.87 12.66 -9.91
CA LEU A 115 -3.57 13.33 -9.79
C LEU A 115 -2.44 12.69 -10.60
N ALA A 116 -2.70 11.54 -11.23
CA ALA A 116 -1.67 10.73 -11.90
C ALA A 116 -0.87 11.45 -13.00
N GLY A 117 -1.48 12.43 -13.67
CA GLY A 117 -0.87 13.20 -14.76
C GLY A 117 -0.27 14.54 -14.34
N SER A 118 -0.64 15.07 -13.18
CA SER A 118 -0.26 16.42 -12.74
C SER A 118 0.70 16.42 -11.56
N LEU A 119 0.57 15.46 -10.65
CA LEU A 119 1.30 15.49 -9.39
C LEU A 119 2.77 15.10 -9.59
N GLU A 120 3.64 15.98 -9.15
CA GLU A 120 5.09 15.82 -9.21
C GLU A 120 5.68 15.44 -7.86
N PHE A 121 5.08 15.91 -6.77
CA PHE A 121 5.56 15.67 -5.41
C PHE A 121 4.41 15.43 -4.43
N LEU A 122 4.57 14.40 -3.60
CA LEU A 122 3.64 14.02 -2.54
C LEU A 122 4.42 13.78 -1.25
N ASP A 123 4.18 14.59 -0.23
CA ASP A 123 4.73 14.38 1.10
C ASP A 123 3.69 13.76 2.03
N LEU A 124 4.00 12.55 2.52
CA LEU A 124 3.22 11.81 3.52
C LEU A 124 4.08 11.51 4.76
N SER A 125 5.19 12.23 4.94
CA SER A 125 6.09 12.01 6.06
C SER A 125 5.47 12.39 7.41
N SER A 126 6.02 11.87 8.50
CA SER A 126 5.58 12.20 9.86
C SER A 126 4.07 11.93 10.06
N ASN A 127 3.61 10.76 9.62
CA ASN A 127 2.23 10.29 9.76
C ASN A 127 2.18 8.95 10.54
N LYS A 128 1.03 8.28 10.58
CA LYS A 128 0.81 7.03 11.32
C LYS A 128 0.61 5.83 10.39
N LEU A 129 1.08 5.89 9.14
CA LEU A 129 0.88 4.84 8.15
C LEU A 129 1.69 3.60 8.54
N MET A 130 1.05 2.43 8.45
CA MET A 130 1.70 1.14 8.68
C MET A 130 1.94 0.35 7.40
N THR A 131 1.04 0.46 6.42
CA THR A 131 1.10 -0.26 5.15
C THR A 131 0.72 0.67 4.00
N LEU A 132 1.05 0.26 2.77
CA LEU A 132 0.66 0.96 1.55
C LEU A 132 -0.34 0.11 0.76
N SER A 133 -1.49 0.67 0.42
CA SER A 133 -2.45 0.04 -0.49
C SER A 133 -2.07 0.35 -1.94
N SER A 134 -1.90 -0.69 -2.76
CA SER A 134 -1.59 -0.52 -4.19
C SER A 134 -2.64 0.32 -4.92
N GLU A 135 -3.89 0.20 -4.50
CA GLU A 135 -5.05 0.88 -5.08
C GLU A 135 -5.08 2.39 -4.79
N ALA A 136 -4.48 2.85 -3.67
CA ALA A 136 -4.41 4.28 -3.38
C ALA A 136 -3.42 5.01 -4.30
N PHE A 137 -2.32 4.36 -4.65
CA PHE A 137 -1.23 4.91 -5.48
C PHE A 137 -1.26 4.42 -6.92
N GLU A 138 -2.34 3.74 -7.34
CA GLU A 138 -2.49 3.24 -8.70
C GLU A 138 -2.30 4.39 -9.70
N SER A 139 -1.45 4.19 -10.70
CA SER A 139 -1.08 5.17 -11.74
C SER A 139 -0.29 6.41 -11.30
N LEU A 140 -0.02 6.61 -10.00
CA LEU A 140 0.71 7.78 -9.52
C LEU A 140 2.20 7.68 -9.88
N ARG A 141 2.74 8.74 -10.50
CA ARG A 141 4.16 8.83 -10.93
C ARG A 141 4.96 9.91 -10.20
N ALA A 142 4.35 10.56 -9.21
CA ALA A 142 4.94 11.60 -8.38
C ALA A 142 6.12 11.07 -7.57
N ARG A 143 7.04 11.96 -7.20
CA ARG A 143 8.05 11.70 -6.16
C ARG A 143 7.36 11.69 -4.80
N THR A 144 7.51 10.61 -4.04
CA THR A 144 6.81 10.42 -2.77
C THR A 144 7.79 10.39 -1.59
N ASN A 145 7.48 11.13 -0.52
CA ASN A 145 8.18 11.06 0.76
C ASN A 145 7.32 10.30 1.80
N PHE A 146 7.89 9.23 2.35
CA PHE A 146 7.24 8.33 3.32
C PHE A 146 7.98 8.25 4.66
N SER A 147 8.94 9.15 4.89
CA SER A 147 9.78 9.11 6.09
C SER A 147 8.97 9.28 7.38
N ASN A 148 9.48 8.79 8.50
CA ASN A 148 8.89 8.98 9.82
C ASN A 148 7.42 8.52 9.94
N ASN A 149 7.14 7.30 9.47
CA ASN A 149 5.85 6.62 9.62
C ASN A 149 6.03 5.31 10.41
N ARG A 150 4.93 4.63 10.73
CA ARG A 150 4.90 3.43 11.58
C ARG A 150 4.98 2.13 10.77
N TRP A 151 5.92 2.05 9.84
CA TRP A 151 5.94 1.00 8.82
C TRP A 151 5.99 -0.42 9.41
N HIS A 152 5.07 -1.26 8.92
CA HIS A 152 5.13 -2.71 9.04
C HIS A 152 5.81 -3.27 7.79
N CYS A 153 7.09 -3.60 7.92
CA CYS A 153 7.89 -4.08 6.81
C CYS A 153 7.66 -5.57 6.55
N ASP A 154 6.86 -5.83 5.53
CA ASP A 154 6.56 -7.16 5.00
C ASP A 154 6.80 -7.18 3.48
N CYS A 155 6.67 -8.35 2.85
CA CYS A 155 6.85 -8.47 1.40
C CYS A 155 5.87 -7.58 0.61
N THR A 156 4.66 -7.31 1.12
CA THR A 156 3.70 -6.46 0.42
C THR A 156 4.19 -5.02 0.34
N LEU A 157 4.61 -4.41 1.45
CA LEU A 157 5.16 -3.06 1.49
C LEU A 157 6.39 -2.94 0.57
N TRP A 158 7.29 -3.93 0.61
CA TRP A 158 8.47 -4.01 -0.26
C TRP A 158 8.13 -3.89 -1.74
N THR A 159 7.17 -4.69 -2.21
CA THR A 159 6.75 -4.69 -3.63
C THR A 159 6.10 -3.38 -4.04
N GLN A 160 5.40 -2.69 -3.12
CA GLN A 160 4.77 -1.40 -3.41
C GLN A 160 5.82 -0.28 -3.46
N LEU A 161 6.70 -0.19 -2.46
CA LEU A 161 7.75 0.84 -2.40
C LEU A 161 8.69 0.79 -3.60
N HIS A 162 8.98 -0.40 -4.14
CA HIS A 162 9.80 -0.55 -5.35
C HIS A 162 9.11 -0.02 -6.63
N LYS A 163 7.77 0.01 -6.66
CA LYS A 163 7.01 0.56 -7.81
C LYS A 163 6.92 2.08 -7.77
N LEU A 164 7.04 2.68 -6.58
CA LEU A 164 6.90 4.12 -6.37
C LEU A 164 8.24 4.84 -6.57
N LYS A 165 8.18 6.08 -7.06
CA LYS A 165 9.36 6.93 -7.18
C LYS A 165 9.63 7.60 -5.84
N LEU A 166 10.45 6.96 -5.01
CA LEU A 166 10.83 7.51 -3.70
C LEU A 166 11.78 8.69 -3.83
N GLN A 167 11.62 9.70 -2.98
CA GLN A 167 12.59 10.78 -2.87
C GLN A 167 13.92 10.24 -2.30
N PRO A 168 15.09 10.59 -2.87
CA PRO A 168 16.37 10.04 -2.39
C PRO A 168 16.62 10.26 -0.89
N LEU A 169 16.21 11.41 -0.36
CA LEU A 169 16.33 11.74 1.07
C LEU A 169 15.34 10.97 1.96
N SER A 170 14.21 10.49 1.41
CA SER A 170 13.21 9.77 2.20
C SER A 170 13.63 8.33 2.50
N LEU A 171 14.54 7.75 1.72
CA LEU A 171 14.97 6.35 1.84
C LEU A 171 15.59 6.01 3.21
N ALA A 172 16.36 6.94 3.79
CA ALA A 172 16.95 6.77 5.10
C ALA A 172 15.93 6.93 6.24
N GLY A 173 14.85 7.69 6.00
CA GLY A 173 13.82 7.98 7.00
C GLY A 173 12.68 6.95 7.05
N ILE A 174 12.66 5.96 6.14
CA ILE A 174 11.72 4.83 6.20
C ILE A 174 12.34 3.77 7.11
N ILE A 175 11.92 3.76 8.37
CA ILE A 175 12.40 2.81 9.39
C ILE A 175 11.29 1.82 9.69
N CYS A 176 11.62 0.53 9.70
CA CYS A 176 10.66 -0.53 10.01
C CYS A 176 10.34 -0.54 11.51
N GLN A 177 9.13 -0.16 11.91
CA GLN A 177 8.74 -0.23 13.33
C GLN A 177 8.41 -1.66 13.75
N THR A 178 7.80 -2.41 12.85
CA THR A 178 7.57 -3.85 12.96
C THR A 178 7.97 -4.49 11.63
N ALA A 179 8.41 -5.74 11.64
CA ALA A 179 8.85 -6.41 10.43
C ALA A 179 8.66 -7.92 10.52
N LEU A 180 8.41 -8.56 9.38
CA LEU A 180 8.40 -10.02 9.28
C LEU A 180 9.34 -10.44 8.15
N PRO A 181 10.60 -10.86 8.44
CA PRO A 181 11.14 -11.28 9.74
C PRO A 181 11.47 -10.15 10.74
N GLU A 182 11.37 -10.44 12.05
CA GLU A 182 11.60 -9.47 13.15
C GLU A 182 13.03 -8.91 13.20
N GLU A 183 13.98 -9.56 12.53
CA GLU A 183 15.39 -9.15 12.42
C GLU A 183 15.57 -7.74 11.83
N TYR A 184 14.59 -7.28 11.06
CA TYR A 184 14.63 -5.99 10.37
C TYR A 184 13.92 -4.88 11.14
N LYS A 185 13.39 -5.16 12.33
CA LYS A 185 12.83 -4.14 13.21
C LYS A 185 13.88 -3.10 13.58
N GLY A 186 13.54 -1.82 13.42
CA GLY A 186 14.42 -0.68 13.67
C GLY A 186 15.44 -0.42 12.56
N SER A 187 15.48 -1.24 11.51
CA SER A 187 16.39 -1.03 10.39
C SER A 187 15.82 -0.04 9.35
N PRO A 188 16.66 0.80 8.73
CA PRO A 188 16.26 1.65 7.63
C PRO A 188 16.06 0.83 6.35
N PHE A 189 15.07 1.22 5.55
CA PHE A 189 14.70 0.56 4.30
C PHE A 189 15.88 0.41 3.33
N LEU A 190 16.77 1.39 3.23
CA LEU A 190 17.92 1.33 2.31
C LEU A 190 18.79 0.07 2.52
N LEU A 191 19.04 -0.33 3.77
CA LEU A 191 19.86 -1.50 4.10
C LEU A 191 19.17 -2.83 3.79
N VAL A 192 17.85 -2.80 3.77
CA VAL A 192 17.03 -3.98 3.51
C VAL A 192 16.74 -4.13 2.02
N LYS A 193 16.79 -3.03 1.24
CA LYS A 193 16.51 -3.02 -0.20
C LYS A 193 17.39 -3.95 -1.00
N ASP A 194 18.61 -4.20 -0.54
CA ASP A 194 19.55 -5.10 -1.20
C ASP A 194 19.37 -6.59 -0.79
N LYS A 195 18.43 -6.88 0.14
CA LYS A 195 18.12 -8.23 0.60
C LYS A 195 16.68 -8.57 0.24
N ASP A 196 16.49 -9.61 -0.58
CA ASP A 196 15.16 -10.06 -1.01
C ASP A 196 14.32 -10.60 0.16
N PHE A 197 13.58 -9.70 0.82
CA PHE A 197 12.65 -10.00 1.92
C PHE A 197 11.65 -11.11 1.54
N CYS A 198 11.17 -11.08 0.30
CA CYS A 198 10.21 -12.04 -0.24
C CYS A 198 10.82 -13.43 -0.48
N ILE A 199 12.13 -13.53 -0.74
CA ILE A 199 12.82 -14.81 -0.92
C ILE A 199 13.04 -15.50 0.43
N ALA A 200 13.36 -14.75 1.49
CA ALA A 200 13.51 -15.31 2.83
C ALA A 200 12.23 -16.03 3.29
N LEU A 201 11.06 -15.42 3.08
CA LEU A 201 9.77 -16.04 3.39
C LEU A 201 9.52 -17.30 2.54
N LYS A 202 9.77 -17.24 1.22
CA LYS A 202 9.64 -18.41 0.32
C LYS A 202 10.58 -19.56 0.70
N LYS A 203 11.80 -19.26 1.14
CA LYS A 203 12.79 -20.27 1.56
C LYS A 203 12.36 -21.00 2.82
N THR A 204 11.77 -20.30 3.80
CA THR A 204 11.24 -20.94 5.03
C THR A 204 10.08 -21.88 4.75
N THR A 205 9.17 -21.51 3.84
CA THR A 205 8.03 -22.38 3.45
C THR A 205 8.47 -23.63 2.70
N ASP A 206 9.47 -23.51 1.83
CA ASP A 206 9.98 -24.63 1.04
C ASP A 206 10.68 -25.67 1.94
N VAL A 207 11.49 -25.22 2.91
CA VAL A 207 12.12 -26.09 3.90
C VAL A 207 11.07 -26.80 4.77
N ALA A 208 10.06 -26.09 5.27
CA ALA A 208 8.99 -26.69 6.07
C ALA A 208 8.19 -27.74 5.27
N MET A 209 7.91 -27.46 4.00
CA MET A 209 7.23 -28.39 3.10
C MET A 209 8.08 -29.65 2.83
N LEU A 210 9.39 -29.50 2.63
CA LEU A 210 10.30 -30.64 2.44
C LEU A 210 10.39 -31.53 3.69
N VAL A 211 10.47 -30.94 4.89
CA VAL A 211 10.50 -31.69 6.15
C VAL A 211 9.20 -32.46 6.36
N THR A 212 8.05 -31.84 6.09
CA THR A 212 6.74 -32.49 6.24
C THR A 212 6.54 -33.60 5.21
N MET A 213 6.97 -33.40 3.95
CA MET A 213 6.99 -34.48 2.95
C MET A 213 7.86 -35.65 3.38
N PHE A 214 9.08 -35.39 3.85
CA PHE A 214 9.99 -36.44 4.29
C PHE A 214 9.39 -37.23 5.48
N ALA A 215 8.80 -36.54 6.46
CA ALA A 215 8.13 -37.18 7.59
C ALA A 215 6.91 -38.02 7.16
N TRP A 216 6.15 -37.56 6.17
CA TRP A 216 5.02 -38.32 5.63
C TRP A 216 5.50 -39.57 4.87
N PHE A 217 6.51 -39.43 4.01
CA PHE A 217 7.07 -40.57 3.29
C PHE A 217 7.68 -41.61 4.23
N THR A 218 8.41 -41.19 5.26
CA THR A 218 8.95 -42.14 6.25
C THR A 218 7.83 -42.87 6.98
N MET A 219 6.77 -42.16 7.40
CA MET A 219 5.60 -42.78 8.03
C MET A 219 4.89 -43.80 7.12
N VAL A 220 4.66 -43.46 5.85
CA VAL A 220 4.03 -44.34 4.86
C VAL A 220 4.91 -45.56 4.56
N ILE A 221 6.21 -45.37 4.35
CA ILE A 221 7.15 -46.48 4.10
C ILE A 221 7.22 -47.40 5.33
N SER A 222 7.31 -46.86 6.54
CA SER A 222 7.29 -47.65 7.77
C SER A 222 6.00 -48.44 7.92
N TYR A 223 4.84 -47.84 7.62
CA TYR A 223 3.55 -48.54 7.64
C TYR A 223 3.50 -49.68 6.62
N LEU A 224 3.95 -49.44 5.38
CA LEU A 224 3.99 -50.48 4.34
C LEU A 224 4.93 -51.63 4.71
N VAL A 225 6.12 -51.34 5.23
CA VAL A 225 7.07 -52.37 5.69
C VAL A 225 6.45 -53.18 6.83
N TYR A 226 5.83 -52.52 7.80
CA TYR A 226 5.11 -53.18 8.90
C TYR A 226 3.99 -54.09 8.37
N TYR A 227 3.14 -53.58 7.48
CA TYR A 227 2.02 -54.32 6.90
C TYR A 227 2.48 -55.55 6.10
N VAL A 228 3.56 -55.43 5.31
CA VAL A 228 4.13 -56.56 4.56
C VAL A 228 4.73 -57.59 5.50
N ARG A 229 5.49 -57.17 6.53
CA ARG A 229 6.05 -58.06 7.55
C ARG A 229 4.95 -58.83 8.27
N GLN A 230 3.91 -58.12 8.70
CA GLN A 230 2.75 -58.70 9.38
C GLN A 230 2.06 -59.75 8.50
N ASN A 231 1.77 -59.43 7.24
CA ASN A 231 1.15 -60.37 6.31
C ASN A 231 2.03 -61.58 6.00
N GLN A 232 3.36 -61.41 5.93
CA GLN A 232 4.28 -62.52 5.75
C GLN A 232 4.29 -63.46 6.97
N GLU A 233 4.26 -62.90 8.19
CA GLU A 233 4.17 -63.69 9.42
C GLU A 233 2.84 -64.45 9.52
N ASP A 234 1.73 -63.79 9.18
CA ASP A 234 0.40 -64.42 9.14
C ASP A 234 0.35 -65.56 8.12
N ALA A 235 0.84 -65.35 6.89
CA ALA A 235 0.91 -66.39 5.87
C ALA A 235 1.78 -67.58 6.31
N ARG A 236 2.90 -67.32 6.99
CA ARG A 236 3.78 -68.37 7.52
C ARG A 236 3.08 -69.22 8.59
N ARG A 237 2.37 -68.58 9.52
CA ARG A 237 1.57 -69.26 10.55
C ARG A 237 0.46 -70.12 9.94
N HIS A 238 -0.24 -69.62 8.93
CA HIS A 238 -1.27 -70.39 8.23
C HIS A 238 -0.70 -71.62 7.51
N LEU A 239 0.49 -71.51 6.90
CA LEU A 239 1.15 -72.65 6.26
C LEU A 239 1.56 -73.73 7.29
N GLU A 240 2.06 -73.33 8.45
CA GLU A 240 2.41 -74.25 9.53
C GLU A 240 1.18 -74.95 10.11
N TYR A 241 0.06 -74.24 10.25
CA TYR A 241 -1.23 -74.83 10.62
C TYR A 241 -1.71 -75.86 9.58
N LEU A 242 -1.61 -75.56 8.29
CA LEU A 242 -1.97 -76.50 7.23
C LEU A 242 -1.10 -77.77 7.24
N LYS A 243 0.17 -77.65 7.62
CA LYS A 243 1.09 -78.80 7.75
C LYS A 243 0.80 -79.66 8.99
N SER A 244 0.24 -79.10 10.05
CA SER A 244 -0.08 -79.84 11.27
C SER A 244 -1.41 -80.59 11.19
N LEU A 245 -2.23 -80.32 10.18
CA LEU A 245 -3.45 -81.08 9.92
C LEU A 245 -3.09 -82.54 9.54
N PRO A 246 -3.73 -83.54 10.16
CA PRO A 246 -3.44 -84.94 9.88
C PRO A 246 -3.78 -85.29 8.43
N SER A 247 -2.78 -85.77 7.69
CA SER A 247 -2.96 -86.31 6.33
C SER A 247 -3.89 -87.52 6.39
N LYS A 248 -5.08 -87.40 5.79
CA LYS A 248 -5.96 -88.55 5.54
C LYS A 248 -5.30 -89.36 4.42
N GLN A 249 -4.45 -90.32 4.80
CA GLN A 249 -3.92 -91.34 3.89
C GLN A 249 -5.08 -91.99 3.14
N ARG A 250 -5.20 -91.69 1.84
CA ARG A 250 -6.04 -92.46 0.93
C ARG A 250 -5.28 -93.75 0.60
N LYS A 251 -5.49 -94.76 1.45
CA LYS A 251 -5.18 -96.15 1.16
C LYS A 251 -6.03 -96.54 -0.07
N SER A 252 -5.37 -96.84 -1.19
CA SER A 252 -5.94 -97.67 -2.25
C SER A 252 -4.89 -98.72 -2.57
N GLU A 253 -4.94 -99.82 -1.81
CA GLU A 253 -4.38 -101.10 -2.24
C GLU A 253 -5.34 -101.76 -3.23
N GLU A 254 -4.77 -102.52 -4.17
CA GLU A 254 -5.38 -103.54 -5.05
C GLU A 254 -6.27 -103.11 -6.22
N SER A 255 -5.71 -103.22 -7.43
CA SER A 255 -6.28 -104.10 -8.45
C SER A 255 -5.17 -104.65 -9.35
N SER A 256 -4.77 -105.87 -9.03
CA SER A 256 -4.02 -106.79 -9.88
C SER A 256 -4.96 -107.47 -10.87
N THR A 257 -4.68 -107.38 -12.17
CA THR A 257 -4.94 -108.42 -13.22
C THR A 257 -4.38 -107.86 -14.54
N ILE A 258 -3.26 -108.35 -15.07
CA ILE A 258 -3.16 -109.47 -16.04
C ILE A 258 -4.23 -109.39 -17.14
N SER A 259 -3.78 -109.11 -18.38
CA SER A 259 -4.08 -109.83 -19.63
C SER A 259 -3.68 -108.97 -20.84
N THR A 260 -2.56 -109.26 -21.52
CA THR A 260 -2.39 -110.12 -22.71
C THR A 260 -2.71 -109.48 -24.07
N VAL A 261 -1.69 -109.50 -24.93
CA VAL A 261 -1.68 -110.06 -26.31
C VAL A 261 -1.74 -109.10 -27.52
N VAL A 262 -0.71 -109.33 -28.36
CA VAL A 262 -0.32 -108.86 -29.71
C VAL A 262 0.11 -107.40 -29.86
#